data_AF-A0A0D6LDF6-F1
#
_entry.id   AF-A0A0D6LDF6-F1
#
_cell.length_a   1.000
_cell.length_b   1.000
_cell.length_c   1.000
_cell.angle_alpha   90.00
_cell.angle_beta   90.00
_cell.angle_gamma   90.00
#
_symmetry.space_group_name_H-M   'P 1'
#
loop_
_entity.id
_entity.type
_entity.pdbx_description
1 polymer ?
#
loop_
_entity_poly.entity_id
_entity_poly.type
_entity_poly.pdbx_seq_one_letter_code
_entity_poly.pdbx_strand_id
1 'polypeptide(L)'
;MVEVEHGQTFPLLFAFLPDGTIETYTSMFRWIWQQIGTGREKIQGMDSAILMDFEMAAMNAVRAEWGKDVLGCLFHFGNAIQRNRDKHGLREAAKKKPKAAGVADVTRGPPRSFRHPDSTTTANRD
;
A
#
# COMPACT_ATOMS: atom_id res chain seq x y z
N MET A 1 8.71 -9.64 10.77
CA MET A 1 9.72 -8.62 10.39
C MET A 1 9.98 -7.79 11.62
N VAL A 2 11.25 -7.49 11.92
CA VAL A 2 11.58 -6.40 12.85
C VAL A 2 11.87 -5.19 11.98
N GLU A 3 11.30 -4.05 12.37
CA GLU A 3 11.68 -2.76 11.79
C GLU A 3 13.06 -2.40 12.36
N VAL A 4 14.02 -2.23 11.46
CA VAL A 4 15.33 -1.65 11.72
C VAL A 4 15.22 -0.17 11.31
N GLU A 5 15.99 0.71 11.95
CA GLU A 5 15.96 2.16 11.71
C GLU A 5 15.81 2.52 10.22
N HIS A 6 15.02 3.56 9.94
CA HIS A 6 14.72 4.07 8.58
C HIS A 6 13.80 3.17 7.73
N GLY A 7 12.87 2.43 8.35
CA GLY A 7 11.86 1.64 7.63
C GLY A 7 12.41 0.42 6.92
N GLN A 8 13.60 -0.05 7.33
CA GLN A 8 14.18 -1.27 6.80
C GLN A 8 13.59 -2.48 7.52
N THR A 9 13.29 -3.53 6.76
CA THR A 9 12.77 -4.78 7.32
C THR A 9 13.84 -5.86 7.28
N PHE A 10 14.08 -6.53 8.41
CA PHE A 10 14.98 -7.68 8.46
C PHE A 10 14.19 -9.00 8.54
N PRO A 11 14.53 -10.03 7.74
CA PRO A 11 13.91 -11.35 7.83
C PRO A 11 14.32 -12.04 9.14
N LEU A 12 13.34 -12.51 9.91
CA LEU A 12 13.59 -13.11 11.23
C LEU A 12 13.76 -14.62 11.20
N LEU A 13 13.11 -15.27 10.23
CA LEU A 13 13.08 -16.72 10.10
C LEU A 13 13.06 -17.07 8.62
N PHE A 14 13.84 -18.09 8.27
CA PHE A 14 13.75 -18.78 6.99
C PHE A 14 13.35 -20.23 7.26
N ALA A 15 12.37 -20.73 6.51
CA ALA A 15 11.92 -22.11 6.59
C ALA A 15 11.83 -22.69 5.18
N PHE A 16 12.48 -23.83 4.96
CA PHE A 16 12.35 -24.62 3.75
C PHE A 16 11.30 -25.70 3.99
N LEU A 17 10.24 -25.68 3.19
CA LEU A 17 9.11 -26.58 3.34
C LEU A 17 9.10 -27.60 2.19
N PRO A 18 8.72 -28.85 2.44
CA PRO A 18 8.65 -29.89 1.41
C PRO A 18 7.53 -29.63 0.37
N ASP A 19 6.45 -28.98 0.80
CA ASP A 19 5.28 -28.66 -0.03
C ASP A 19 4.46 -27.49 0.58
N GLY A 20 3.37 -27.11 -0.11
CA GLY A 20 2.43 -26.06 0.30
C GLY A 20 1.13 -26.59 0.94
N THR A 21 1.16 -27.76 1.58
CA THR A 21 -0.05 -28.32 2.21
C THR A 21 -0.37 -27.65 3.55
N ILE A 22 -1.64 -27.71 3.96
CA ILE A 22 -2.05 -27.13 5.25
C ILE A 22 -1.37 -27.84 6.42
N GLU A 23 -1.10 -29.14 6.31
CA GLU A 23 -0.40 -29.95 7.31
C GLU A 23 1.06 -29.51 7.48
N THR A 24 1.75 -29.26 6.36
CA THR A 24 3.13 -28.73 6.36
C THR A 24 3.19 -27.36 7.02
N TYR A 25 2.29 -26.44 6.65
CA TYR A 25 2.22 -25.13 7.29
C TYR A 25 1.84 -25.20 8.77
N THR A 26 0.88 -26.05 9.13
CA THR A 26 0.46 -26.24 10.54
C THR A 26 1.63 -26.68 11.39
N SER A 27 2.39 -27.66 10.91
CA SER A 27 3.59 -28.17 11.60
C SER A 27 4.64 -27.08 11.77
N MET A 28 4.89 -26.28 10.73
CA MET A 28 5.81 -25.14 10.80
C MET A 28 5.34 -24.08 11.81
N PHE A 29 4.08 -23.61 11.71
CA PHE A 29 3.56 -22.55 12.59
C PHE A 29 3.50 -23.00 14.04
N ARG A 30 3.17 -24.27 14.30
CA ARG A 30 3.23 -24.86 15.64
C ARG A 30 4.64 -24.84 16.20
N TRP A 31 5.62 -25.27 15.39
CA TRP A 31 7.03 -25.26 15.79
C TRP A 31 7.51 -23.84 16.10
N ILE A 32 7.21 -22.87 15.23
CA ILE A 32 7.54 -21.45 15.47
C ILE A 32 6.90 -20.99 16.76
N TRP A 33 5.61 -21.29 16.96
CA TRP A 33 4.89 -20.91 18.17
C TRP A 33 5.62 -21.44 19.41
N GLN A 34 6.11 -22.68 19.39
CA GLN A 34 6.91 -23.29 20.48
C GLN A 34 8.21 -22.54 20.78
N GLN A 35 8.86 -21.95 19.78
CA GLN A 35 10.10 -21.20 19.99
C GLN A 35 9.88 -19.82 20.63
N ILE A 36 8.68 -19.24 20.51
CA ILE A 36 8.37 -17.89 21.04
C ILE A 36 8.37 -17.86 22.59
N GLY A 37 8.13 -19.00 23.25
CA GLY A 37 8.21 -19.11 24.71
C GLY A 37 7.29 -18.12 25.44
N THR A 38 7.87 -17.34 26.37
CA THR A 38 7.13 -16.35 27.19
C THR A 38 6.58 -15.17 26.39
N GLY A 39 7.00 -14.97 25.14
CA GLY A 39 6.48 -13.91 24.27
C GLY A 39 5.05 -14.17 23.75
N ARG A 40 4.53 -15.38 23.89
CA ARG A 40 3.23 -15.80 23.32
C ARG A 40 2.06 -14.98 23.85
N GLU A 41 2.00 -14.76 25.15
CA GLU A 41 0.92 -14.00 25.80
C GLU A 41 0.88 -12.56 25.28
N LYS A 42 2.06 -11.96 25.10
CA LYS A 42 2.19 -10.62 24.53
C LYS A 42 1.67 -10.57 23.10
N ILE A 43 2.03 -11.55 22.26
CA ILE A 43 1.51 -11.64 20.89
C ILE A 43 0.00 -11.86 20.90
N GLN A 44 -0.51 -12.77 21.74
CA GLN A 44 -1.95 -13.05 21.86
C GLN A 44 -2.75 -11.82 22.33
N GLY A 45 -2.18 -10.99 23.20
CA GLY A 45 -2.81 -9.74 23.66
C GLY A 45 -2.79 -8.58 22.67
N MET A 46 -2.00 -8.65 21.58
CA MET A 46 -1.99 -7.59 20.55
C MET A 46 -3.27 -7.60 19.72
N ASP A 47 -3.93 -6.46 19.59
CA ASP A 47 -5.03 -6.27 18.63
C ASP A 47 -4.45 -5.99 17.23
N SER A 48 -3.81 -7.01 16.65
CA SER A 48 -3.15 -6.93 15.35
C SER A 48 -3.35 -8.21 14.57
N ALA A 49 -3.67 -8.07 13.29
CA ALA A 49 -3.72 -9.18 12.36
C ALA A 49 -2.34 -9.52 11.79
N ILE A 50 -2.14 -10.78 11.43
CA ILE A 50 -0.96 -11.26 10.71
C ILE A 50 -1.13 -10.94 9.23
N LEU A 51 -0.12 -10.33 8.61
CA LEU A 51 -0.11 -10.07 7.16
C LEU A 51 0.61 -11.21 6.44
N MET A 52 -0.06 -11.84 5.46
CA MET A 52 0.49 -12.95 4.68
C MET A 52 0.20 -12.79 3.20
N ASP A 53 0.84 -13.59 2.35
CA ASP A 53 0.35 -13.81 1.00
C ASP A 53 -1.01 -14.52 0.99
N PHE A 54 -1.62 -14.66 -0.19
CA PHE A 54 -2.95 -15.29 -0.35
C PHE A 54 -2.87 -16.82 -0.45
N GLU A 55 -1.85 -17.43 0.16
CA GLU A 55 -1.70 -18.88 0.25
C GLU A 55 -2.68 -19.42 1.30
N MET A 56 -3.87 -19.86 0.85
CA MET A 56 -4.97 -20.22 1.75
C MET A 56 -4.60 -21.31 2.77
N ALA A 57 -3.76 -22.27 2.38
CA ALA A 57 -3.26 -23.30 3.28
C ALA A 57 -2.47 -22.70 4.45
N ALA A 58 -1.55 -21.77 4.15
CA ALA A 58 -0.75 -21.09 5.16
C ALA A 58 -1.60 -20.18 6.06
N MET A 59 -2.51 -19.40 5.48
CA MET A 59 -3.41 -18.53 6.23
C MET A 59 -4.29 -19.31 7.20
N ASN A 60 -4.86 -20.42 6.77
CA ASN A 60 -5.73 -21.24 7.62
C ASN A 60 -4.93 -21.94 8.72
N ALA A 61 -3.73 -22.44 8.41
CA ALA A 61 -2.85 -23.05 9.39
C ALA A 61 -2.46 -22.07 10.52
N VAL A 62 -2.05 -20.84 10.19
CA VAL A 62 -1.65 -19.88 11.24
C VAL A 62 -2.86 -19.40 12.06
N ARG A 63 -4.05 -19.26 11.45
CA ARG A 63 -5.28 -18.94 12.20
C ARG A 63 -5.57 -20.02 13.24
N ALA A 64 -5.48 -21.28 12.84
CA ALA A 64 -5.72 -22.41 13.73
C ALA A 64 -4.68 -22.50 14.86
N GLU A 65 -3.39 -22.31 14.55
CA GLU A 65 -2.32 -22.47 15.54
C GLU A 65 -2.16 -21.25 16.47
N TRP A 66 -2.33 -20.02 15.95
CA TRP A 66 -2.01 -18.79 16.68
C TRP A 66 -3.27 -18.03 17.17
N GLY A 67 -4.46 -18.38 16.66
CA GLY A 67 -5.72 -17.76 17.07
C GLY A 67 -5.82 -16.27 16.72
N LYS A 68 -5.11 -15.84 15.67
CA LYS A 68 -5.08 -14.45 15.19
C LYS A 68 -5.80 -14.30 13.86
N ASP A 69 -6.35 -13.11 13.66
CA ASP A 69 -6.82 -12.71 12.34
C ASP A 69 -5.65 -12.64 11.36
N VAL A 70 -5.95 -12.94 10.10
CA VAL A 70 -4.97 -12.94 9.01
C VAL A 70 -5.52 -12.13 7.85
N LEU A 71 -4.73 -11.16 7.41
CA LEU A 71 -5.00 -10.29 6.27
C LEU A 71 -4.09 -10.67 5.09
N GLY A 72 -4.63 -10.51 3.88
CA GLY A 72 -3.84 -10.64 2.67
C GLY A 72 -2.99 -9.41 2.40
N CYS A 73 -1.76 -9.64 1.93
CA CYS A 73 -0.79 -8.59 1.65
C CYS A 73 -1.19 -7.77 0.43
N LEU A 74 -1.27 -6.44 0.60
CA LEU A 74 -1.65 -5.50 -0.47
C LEU A 74 -0.71 -5.60 -1.70
N PHE A 75 0.58 -5.84 -1.48
CA PHE A 75 1.54 -6.02 -2.57
C PHE A 75 1.17 -7.22 -3.44
N HIS A 76 0.88 -8.37 -2.83
CA HIS A 76 0.47 -9.56 -3.55
C HIS A 76 -0.89 -9.38 -4.23
N PHE A 77 -1.83 -8.71 -3.57
CA PHE A 77 -3.12 -8.37 -4.16
C PHE A 77 -2.97 -7.49 -5.42
N GLY A 78 -2.20 -6.40 -5.31
CA GLY A 78 -1.92 -5.50 -6.43
C GLY A 78 -1.28 -6.23 -7.61
N ASN A 79 -0.31 -7.11 -7.34
CA ASN A 79 0.32 -7.94 -8.36
C ASN A 79 -0.68 -8.90 -9.03
N ALA A 80 -1.56 -9.53 -8.25
CA ALA A 80 -2.59 -10.41 -8.79
C ALA A 80 -3.56 -9.65 -9.73
N ILE A 81 -4.00 -8.45 -9.33
CA ILE A 81 -4.83 -7.59 -10.17
C ILE A 81 -4.13 -7.21 -11.47
N GLN A 82 -2.86 -6.80 -11.41
CA GLN A 82 -2.09 -6.44 -12.61
C GLN A 82 -1.92 -7.62 -13.57
N ARG A 83 -1.56 -8.81 -13.04
CA ARG A 83 -1.44 -10.03 -13.84
C ARG A 83 -2.76 -10.42 -14.48
N ASN A 84 -3.87 -10.34 -13.73
CA ASN A 84 -5.18 -10.67 -14.25
C ASN A 84 -5.65 -9.67 -15.32
N ARG A 85 -5.44 -8.37 -15.10
CA ARG A 85 -5.68 -7.33 -16.11
C ARG A 85 -4.95 -7.65 -17.41
N ASP A 86 -3.66 -7.96 -17.33
CA ASP A 86 -2.82 -8.22 -18.49
C ASP A 86 -3.23 -9.51 -19.20
N LYS A 87 -3.56 -10.58 -18.46
CA LYS A 87 -4.09 -11.84 -19.00
C LYS A 87 -5.36 -11.64 -19.85
N HIS A 88 -6.18 -10.66 -19.50
CA HIS A 88 -7.41 -10.34 -20.22
C HIS A 88 -7.25 -9.20 -21.25
N GLY A 89 -6.02 -8.77 -21.55
CA GLY A 89 -5.78 -7.71 -22.54
C GLY A 89 -6.27 -6.32 -22.12
N LEU A 90 -6.60 -6.11 -20.84
CA LEU A 90 -7.19 -4.88 -20.32
C LEU A 90 -6.15 -3.80 -20.00
N ARG A 91 -4.87 -4.06 -20.28
CA ARG A 91 -3.78 -3.12 -19.98
C ARG A 91 -3.95 -1.78 -20.67
N GLU A 92 -4.36 -1.80 -21.94
CA GLU A 92 -4.58 -0.60 -22.74
C GLU A 92 -5.82 0.19 -22.27
N ALA A 93 -6.89 -0.50 -21.90
CA ALA A 93 -8.10 0.11 -21.35
C ALA A 93 -7.84 0.78 -19.98
N ALA A 94 -6.87 0.27 -19.21
CA ALA A 94 -6.48 0.81 -17.91
C ALA A 94 -5.48 1.99 -18.01
N LYS A 95 -4.96 2.32 -19.20
CA LYS A 95 -4.14 3.51 -19.37
C LYS A 95 -5.02 4.73 -19.05
N LYS A 96 -4.58 5.57 -18.11
CA LYS A 96 -5.17 6.90 -17.94
C LYS A 96 -5.12 7.58 -19.30
N LYS A 97 -6.28 7.84 -19.91
CA LYS A 97 -6.34 8.82 -20.99
C LYS A 97 -5.75 10.11 -20.41
N PRO A 98 -4.74 10.72 -21.04
CA PRO A 98 -4.35 12.05 -20.61
C PRO A 98 -5.63 12.88 -20.59
N LYS A 99 -5.91 13.56 -19.46
CA LYS A 99 -6.88 14.65 -19.50
C LYS A 99 -6.37 15.53 -20.63
N ALA A 100 -7.12 15.64 -21.72
CA ALA A 100 -6.83 16.63 -22.74
C ALA A 100 -6.79 17.96 -21.97
N ALA A 101 -5.58 18.44 -21.69
CA ALA A 101 -5.38 19.77 -21.19
C ALA A 101 -5.71 20.66 -22.39
N GLY A 102 -7.00 20.96 -22.54
CA GLY A 102 -7.46 22.09 -23.31
C GLY A 102 -6.95 23.33 -22.59
N VAL A 103 -5.67 23.63 -22.74
CA VAL A 103 -5.15 24.97 -22.51
C VAL A 103 -5.44 25.71 -23.80
N ALA A 104 -6.58 26.38 -23.84
CA ALA A 104 -6.69 27.56 -24.68
C ALA A 104 -5.60 28.51 -24.18
N ASP A 105 -4.63 28.79 -25.04
CA ASP A 105 -3.63 29.82 -24.82
C ASP A 105 -4.33 31.19 -24.71
N VAL A 106 -4.53 31.65 -23.48
CA VAL A 106 -5.13 32.97 -23.14
C VAL A 106 -4.07 34.08 -23.17
N THR A 107 -2.85 33.84 -23.65
CA THR A 107 -1.79 34.88 -23.63
C THR A 107 -1.88 35.91 -24.76
N ARG A 108 -2.83 35.80 -25.70
CA ARG A 108 -3.17 36.94 -26.60
C ARG A 108 -4.12 37.90 -25.90
N GLY A 109 -3.55 38.73 -25.02
CA GLY A 109 -4.24 39.91 -24.50
C GLY A 109 -4.68 40.85 -25.63
N PRO A 110 -5.83 41.53 -25.50
CA PRO A 110 -6.32 42.46 -26.51
C PRO A 110 -5.37 43.68 -26.64
N PRO A 111 -5.30 44.32 -27.83
CA PRO A 111 -4.43 45.46 -28.06
C PRO A 111 -4.81 46.62 -27.14
N ARG A 112 -3.82 47.19 -26.46
CA ARG A 112 -3.96 48.36 -25.58
C ARG A 112 -4.51 49.53 -26.37
N SER A 113 -5.70 50.01 -26.00
CA SER A 113 -6.14 51.37 -26.32
C SER A 113 -6.04 52.26 -25.09
N PHE A 114 -5.67 53.49 -25.37
CA PHE A 114 -5.11 54.50 -24.49
C PHE A 114 -6.22 55.44 -23.98
N ARG A 115 -6.29 55.73 -22.66
CA ARG A 115 -6.77 57.03 -22.16
C ARG A 115 -6.40 57.32 -20.70
N HIS A 116 -6.13 58.62 -20.47
CA HIS A 116 -5.52 59.30 -19.34
C HIS A 116 -6.23 59.19 -17.97
N PRO A 117 -5.48 59.28 -16.85
CA PRO A 117 -6.01 59.70 -15.57
C PRO A 117 -5.81 61.21 -15.35
N ASP A 118 -6.91 61.94 -15.19
CA ASP A 118 -6.93 63.20 -14.46
C ASP A 118 -7.77 63.01 -13.20
N SER A 119 -7.11 62.98 -12.04
CA SER A 119 -7.65 63.46 -10.78
C SER A 119 -6.53 63.66 -9.75
N THR A 120 -6.06 64.89 -9.66
CA THR A 120 -5.58 65.48 -8.40
C THR A 120 -6.75 65.47 -7.41
N THR A 121 -6.57 65.09 -6.15
CA THR A 121 -6.13 66.04 -5.12
C THR A 121 -5.74 65.31 -3.82
N THR A 122 -4.62 65.77 -3.28
CA THR A 122 -3.96 65.50 -2.00
C THR A 122 -4.80 65.84 -0.76
N ALA A 123 -4.59 65.15 0.36
CA ALA A 123 -3.91 65.72 1.54
C ALA A 123 -3.99 64.79 2.76
N ASN A 124 -2.82 64.36 3.24
CA ASN A 124 -2.55 64.04 4.65
C ASN A 124 -2.30 65.35 5.40
N ARG A 125 -2.77 65.47 6.65
CA ARG A 125 -2.03 66.07 7.77
C ARG A 125 -2.56 65.53 9.11
N ASP A 126 -1.59 65.06 9.89
CA ASP A 126 -1.40 65.11 11.36
C ASP A 126 -2.51 64.65 12.31
#